data_AF-A7T1R4-F1
#
_entry.id   AF-A7T1R4-F1
#
_cell.length_a   1.000
_cell.length_b   1.000
_cell.length_c   1.000
_cell.angle_alpha   90.00
_cell.angle_beta   90.00
_cell.angle_gamma   90.00
#
_symmetry.space_group_name_H-M   'P 1'
#
loop_
_entity.id
_entity.type
_entity.pdbx_description
1 polymer ?
#
loop_
_entity_poly.entity_id
_entity_poly.type
_entity_poly.pdbx_seq_one_letter_code
_entity_poly.pdbx_strand_id
1 'polypeptide(L)'
;MKYSQPLKGAWHHICIKWSSTGGIWSFFVDGAKRGQGSTLSPGHNITSPGKLVIGQIQKVMVGGFDASKSFVGVISRFNVWSELISDGAIALLAQTCGRETGNLIDWRE
;
A
#
# COMPACT_ATOMS: atom_id res chain seq x y z
N MET A 1 -14.50 10.36 13.38
CA MET A 1 -13.81 9.06 13.47
C MET A 1 -12.50 9.26 14.22
N LYS A 2 -12.34 8.63 15.39
CA LYS A 2 -11.08 8.66 16.14
C LYS A 2 -10.19 7.56 15.58
N TYR A 3 -9.11 7.91 14.89
CA TYR A 3 -8.04 6.95 14.60
C TYR A 3 -7.31 6.68 15.91
N SER A 4 -7.58 5.53 16.55
CA SER A 4 -6.67 5.00 17.56
C SER A 4 -5.34 4.74 16.87
N GLN A 5 -4.32 5.51 17.23
CA GLN A 5 -2.99 5.46 16.61
C GLN A 5 -2.43 4.02 16.69
N PRO A 6 -2.09 3.37 15.57
CA PRO A 6 -1.42 2.07 15.61
C PRO A 6 0.06 2.20 15.99
N LEU A 7 0.67 3.36 15.81
CA LEU A 7 2.13 3.47 15.66
C LEU A 7 2.86 3.65 17.00
N LYS A 8 2.75 2.67 17.90
CA LYS A 8 3.64 2.56 19.07
C LYS A 8 4.92 1.81 18.72
N GLY A 9 5.71 2.34 17.79
CA GLY A 9 7.06 1.83 17.46
C GLY A 9 7.17 0.36 17.01
N ALA A 10 6.04 -0.33 16.80
CA ALA A 10 5.99 -1.71 16.36
C ALA A 10 5.92 -1.81 14.83
N TRP A 11 6.41 -2.92 14.30
CA TRP A 11 6.21 -3.28 12.90
C TRP A 11 4.74 -3.61 12.66
N HIS A 12 4.19 -3.04 11.60
CA HIS A 12 2.84 -3.36 11.12
C HIS A 12 2.89 -3.75 9.66
N HIS A 13 2.18 -4.83 9.33
CA HIS A 13 1.98 -5.21 7.94
C HIS A 13 0.77 -4.45 7.39
N ILE A 14 0.99 -3.66 6.34
CA ILE A 14 -0.05 -2.86 5.68
C ILE A 14 -0.23 -3.36 4.25
N CYS A 15 -1.47 -3.67 3.88
CA CYS A 15 -1.82 -4.01 2.50
C CYS A 15 -3.04 -3.22 2.05
N ILE A 16 -3.00 -2.72 0.82
CA ILE A 16 -4.11 -2.03 0.17
C ILE A 16 -4.34 -2.71 -1.17
N LYS A 17 -5.60 -3.01 -1.48
CA LYS A 17 -6.02 -3.52 -2.77
C LYS A 17 -7.02 -2.58 -3.40
N TRP A 18 -6.93 -2.41 -4.70
CA TRP A 18 -7.87 -1.64 -5.49
C TRP A 18 -8.10 -2.30 -6.85
N SER A 19 -9.35 -2.27 -7.30
CA SER A 19 -9.79 -2.77 -8.60
C SER A 19 -10.46 -1.65 -9.39
N SER A 20 -10.02 -1.43 -10.62
CA SER A 20 -10.66 -0.48 -11.54
C SER A 20 -12.11 -0.87 -11.82
N THR A 21 -12.42 -2.17 -11.87
CA THR A 21 -13.79 -2.67 -11.94
C THR A 21 -14.54 -2.29 -10.66
N GLY A 22 -15.50 -1.36 -10.80
CA GLY A 22 -16.33 -0.85 -9.70
C GLY A 22 -15.61 0.05 -8.70
N GLY A 23 -14.30 0.31 -8.87
CA GLY A 23 -13.51 1.10 -7.92
C GLY A 23 -13.46 0.48 -6.53
N ILE A 24 -13.46 -0.86 -6.47
CA ILE A 24 -13.54 -1.63 -5.21
C ILE A 24 -12.17 -1.59 -4.54
N TRP A 25 -12.14 -1.25 -3.26
CA TRP A 25 -10.91 -1.19 -2.48
C TRP A 25 -11.07 -1.80 -1.10
N SER A 26 -9.95 -2.24 -0.53
CA SER A 26 -9.87 -2.70 0.86
C SER A 26 -8.49 -2.41 1.43
N PHE A 27 -8.42 -2.17 2.73
CA PHE A 27 -7.17 -1.99 3.46
C PHE A 27 -7.08 -2.92 4.66
N PHE A 28 -5.88 -3.41 4.91
CA PHE A 28 -5.57 -4.42 5.91
C PHE A 28 -4.44 -3.91 6.80
N VAL A 29 -4.54 -4.22 8.09
CA VAL A 29 -3.48 -3.97 9.08
C VAL A 29 -3.29 -5.27 9.86
N ASP A 30 -2.06 -5.77 9.85
CA ASP A 30 -1.66 -7.02 10.50
C ASP A 30 -2.54 -8.21 10.03
N GLY A 31 -2.74 -8.28 8.71
CA GLY A 31 -3.48 -9.34 8.03
C GLY A 31 -5.00 -9.22 8.11
N ALA A 32 -5.53 -8.38 8.99
CA ALA A 32 -6.96 -8.20 9.18
C ALA A 32 -7.50 -7.00 8.40
N LYS A 33 -8.64 -7.19 7.71
CA LYS A 33 -9.34 -6.13 7.00
C LYS A 33 -9.82 -5.06 7.98
N ARG A 34 -9.41 -3.81 7.76
CA ARG A 34 -9.76 -2.65 8.59
C ARG A 34 -10.74 -1.71 7.91
N GLY A 35 -10.94 -1.86 6.61
CA GLY A 35 -12.04 -1.25 5.90
C GLY A 35 -12.02 -1.55 4.42
N GLN A 36 -13.10 -1.14 3.77
CA GLN A 36 -13.38 -1.42 2.37
C GLN A 36 -14.39 -0.42 1.84
N GLY A 37 -14.47 -0.33 0.52
CA GLY A 37 -15.48 0.47 -0.16
C GLY A 37 -15.49 0.21 -1.66
N SER A 38 -16.31 0.97 -2.36
CA SER A 38 -16.44 0.95 -3.82
C SER A 38 -16.44 2.36 -4.37
N THR A 39 -16.57 2.51 -5.69
CA THR A 39 -16.68 3.80 -6.40
C THR A 39 -15.45 4.71 -6.31
N LEU A 40 -14.31 4.18 -5.84
CA LEU A 40 -13.05 4.91 -5.88
C LEU A 40 -12.44 4.79 -7.28
N SER A 41 -12.60 5.85 -8.08
CA SER A 41 -12.06 5.94 -9.45
C SER A 41 -12.41 4.74 -10.36
N PRO A 42 -13.70 4.37 -10.51
CA PRO A 42 -14.08 3.23 -11.34
C PRO A 42 -13.68 3.43 -12.80
N GLY A 43 -13.20 2.38 -13.44
CA GLY A 43 -12.74 2.39 -14.84
C GLY A 43 -11.41 3.11 -15.08
N HIS A 44 -10.76 3.63 -14.03
CA HIS A 44 -9.46 4.27 -14.16
C HIS A 44 -8.36 3.26 -14.49
N ASN A 45 -7.40 3.68 -15.31
CA ASN A 45 -6.19 2.90 -15.62
C ASN A 45 -4.97 3.63 -15.08
N ILE A 46 -4.14 2.93 -14.32
CA ILE A 46 -2.82 3.43 -13.91
C ILE A 46 -1.89 3.23 -15.11
N THR A 47 -1.50 4.32 -15.76
CA THR A 47 -0.72 4.29 -17.01
C THR A 47 0.74 4.73 -16.82
N SER A 48 1.59 4.35 -17.76
CA SER A 48 2.97 4.84 -17.88
C SER A 48 3.06 6.03 -18.83
N PRO A 49 4.00 6.99 -18.63
CA PRO A 49 5.08 6.98 -17.63
C PRO A 49 4.63 7.53 -16.27
N GLY A 50 5.03 6.84 -15.20
CA GLY A 50 4.80 7.27 -13.82
C GLY A 50 6.08 7.15 -12.97
N LYS A 51 6.10 7.81 -11.81
CA LYS A 51 7.20 7.73 -10.85
C LYS A 51 6.65 7.44 -9.45
N LEU A 52 7.12 6.35 -8.86
CA LEU A 52 6.86 6.03 -7.47
C LEU A 52 7.87 6.78 -6.58
N VAL A 53 7.37 7.44 -5.53
CA VAL A 53 8.18 8.11 -4.52
C VAL A 53 7.75 7.57 -3.15
N ILE A 54 8.71 7.17 -2.33
CA ILE A 54 8.50 6.74 -0.96
C ILE A 54 8.93 7.86 -0.01
N GLY A 55 8.10 8.11 1.01
CA GLY A 55 8.39 9.01 2.12
C GLY A 55 8.14 10.50 1.87
N GLN A 56 7.61 10.87 0.70
CA GLN A 56 7.22 12.23 0.36
C GLN A 56 5.91 12.25 -0.43
N ILE A 57 5.14 13.34 -0.27
CA ILE A 57 3.97 13.61 -1.11
C ILE A 57 4.41 14.38 -2.35
N GLN A 58 4.11 13.85 -3.54
CA GLN A 58 4.35 14.52 -4.81
C GLN A 58 3.26 15.58 -5.06
N LYS A 59 3.67 16.85 -5.28
CA LYS A 59 2.77 17.89 -5.81
C LYS A 59 2.93 18.06 -7.33
N VAL A 60 4.10 17.69 -7.85
CA VAL A 60 4.44 17.54 -9.27
C VAL A 60 5.28 16.28 -9.45
N MET A 61 5.48 15.82 -10.70
CA MET A 61 6.27 14.61 -10.98
C MET A 61 7.68 14.72 -10.38
N VAL A 62 8.00 13.84 -9.43
CA VAL A 62 9.28 13.80 -8.69
C VAL A 62 9.65 15.16 -8.05
N GLY A 63 8.66 15.94 -7.59
CA GLY A 63 8.94 17.24 -6.99
C GLY A 63 7.80 17.86 -6.21
N GLY A 64 8.04 19.10 -5.76
CA GLY A 64 7.13 19.84 -4.88
C GLY A 64 7.01 19.22 -3.48
N PHE A 65 8.07 18.52 -3.05
CA PHE A 65 8.16 17.91 -1.72
C PHE A 65 8.13 18.97 -0.62
N ASP A 66 7.62 18.57 0.53
CA ASP A 66 7.46 19.40 1.71
C ASP A 66 8.00 18.61 2.89
N ALA A 67 9.15 19.03 3.42
CA ALA A 67 9.84 18.31 4.48
C ALA A 67 8.95 18.10 5.72
N SER A 68 8.02 19.01 5.98
CA SER A 68 7.05 18.89 7.09
C SER A 68 6.04 17.76 6.90
N LYS A 69 5.91 17.23 5.68
CA LYS A 69 5.02 16.13 5.29
C LYS A 69 5.78 14.85 4.95
N SER A 70 7.04 14.78 5.35
CA SER A 70 7.88 13.61 5.13
C SER A 70 7.49 12.46 6.05
N PHE A 71 7.65 11.23 5.56
CA PHE A 71 7.64 10.06 6.43
C PHE A 71 8.99 9.96 7.16
N VAL A 72 8.93 9.75 8.47
CA VAL A 72 10.11 9.48 9.31
C VAL A 72 9.89 8.14 10.01
N GLY A 73 10.67 7.13 9.63
CA GLY A 73 10.53 5.77 10.13
C GLY A 73 11.26 4.76 9.25
N VAL A 74 10.91 3.48 9.41
CA VAL A 74 11.51 2.38 8.64
C VAL A 74 10.42 1.68 7.82
N ILE A 75 10.74 1.35 6.57
CA ILE A 75 9.91 0.55 5.68
C ILE A 75 10.75 -0.67 5.27
N SER A 76 10.11 -1.82 5.20
CA SER A 76 10.71 -3.06 4.69
C SER A 76 9.65 -3.82 3.90
N ARG A 77 10.08 -4.75 3.04
CA ARG A 77 9.19 -5.68 2.30
C ARG A 77 8.14 -4.97 1.43
N PHE A 78 8.53 -3.84 0.84
CA PHE A 78 7.65 -3.06 -0.03
C PHE A 78 7.48 -3.72 -1.40
N ASN A 79 6.26 -4.18 -1.69
CA ASN A 79 5.94 -4.89 -2.92
C ASN A 79 4.67 -4.33 -3.58
N VAL A 80 4.59 -4.45 -4.90
CA VAL A 80 3.43 -4.02 -5.70
C VAL A 80 3.10 -5.09 -6.75
N TRP A 81 1.80 -5.38 -6.89
CA TRP A 81 1.27 -6.36 -7.83
C TRP A 81 0.32 -5.71 -8.82
N SER A 82 0.25 -6.25 -10.05
CA SER A 82 -0.72 -5.85 -11.07
C SER A 82 -2.08 -6.55 -10.92
N GLU A 83 -2.24 -7.37 -9.88
CA GLU A 83 -3.42 -8.20 -9.65
C GLU A 83 -3.85 -8.18 -8.18
N LEU A 84 -5.10 -8.62 -7.94
CA LEU A 84 -5.64 -8.70 -6.59
C LEU A 84 -5.10 -9.94 -5.87
N ILE A 85 -4.40 -9.73 -4.78
CA ILE A 85 -4.03 -10.79 -3.84
C ILE A 85 -5.25 -11.20 -3.01
N SER A 86 -5.41 -12.48 -2.69
CA SER A 86 -6.54 -12.94 -1.85
C SER A 86 -6.41 -12.46 -0.40
N ASP A 87 -7.53 -12.34 0.31
CA ASP A 87 -7.53 -11.95 1.73
C ASP A 87 -6.75 -12.98 2.60
N GLY A 88 -6.81 -14.27 2.26
CA GLY A 88 -6.06 -15.32 2.93
C GLY A 88 -4.54 -15.21 2.70
N ALA A 89 -4.11 -14.87 1.49
CA ALA A 89 -2.70 -14.62 1.21
C ALA A 89 -2.19 -13.39 1.98
N ILE A 90 -2.98 -12.31 2.08
CA ILE A 90 -2.64 -11.14 2.91
C ILE A 90 -2.50 -11.51 4.40
N ALA A 91 -3.41 -12.36 4.91
CA ALA A 91 -3.34 -12.82 6.30
C ALA A 91 -2.09 -13.66 6.58
N LEU A 92 -1.66 -14.47 5.60
CA LEU A 92 -0.43 -15.25 5.68
C LEU A 92 0.82 -14.34 5.64
N LEU A 93 0.87 -13.41 4.68
CA LEU A 93 1.97 -12.44 4.53
C LEU A 93 2.20 -11.61 5.80
N ALA A 94 1.13 -11.30 6.55
CA ALA A 94 1.25 -10.57 7.80
C ALA A 94 1.90 -11.36 8.96
N GLN A 95 1.95 -12.69 8.87
CA GLN A 95 2.43 -13.57 9.94
C GLN A 95 3.77 -14.22 9.62
N THR A 96 4.14 -14.28 8.34
CA THR A 96 5.36 -14.94 7.88
C THR A 96 6.38 -13.92 7.42
N CYS A 97 7.66 -14.21 7.67
CA CYS A 97 8.75 -13.60 6.91
C CYS A 97 8.75 -14.23 5.50
N GLY A 98 7.83 -13.80 4.64
CA GLY A 98 7.69 -14.33 3.29
C GLY A 98 8.78 -13.83 2.33
N ARG A 99 8.90 -14.53 1.19
CA ARG A 99 9.56 -14.05 -0.02
C ARG A 99 8.48 -13.56 -0.97
N GLU A 100 7.74 -12.54 -0.55
CA GLU A 100 6.78 -11.86 -1.41
C GLU A 100 7.50 -11.24 -2.59
N THR A 101 7.16 -11.69 -3.81
CA THR A 101 7.68 -11.13 -5.05
C THR A 101 6.54 -10.43 -5.78
N GLY A 102 6.44 -9.11 -5.61
CA GLY A 102 5.55 -8.31 -6.43
C GLY A 102 5.96 -8.35 -7.90
N ASN A 103 5.00 -8.51 -8.81
CA ASN A 103 5.32 -8.56 -10.26
C ASN A 103 5.52 -7.18 -10.89
N LEU A 104 5.16 -6.09 -10.20
CA LEU A 104 5.45 -4.71 -10.62
C LEU A 104 6.64 -4.13 -9.85
N ILE A 105 6.67 -4.33 -8.53
CA ILE A 105 7.79 -3.93 -7.66
C ILE A 105 8.04 -5.05 -6.68
N ASP A 106 9.29 -5.48 -6.64
CA ASP A 106 9.76 -6.62 -5.86
C ASP A 106 10.83 -6.15 -4.86
N TRP A 107 10.59 -6.37 -3.56
CA TRP A 107 11.61 -6.13 -2.54
C TRP A 107 12.54 -7.35 -2.46
N ARG A 108 13.63 -7.29 -3.22
CA ARG A 108 14.68 -8.31 -3.16
C ARG A 108 15.58 -8.08 -1.96
N GLU A 109 15.79 -9.13 -1.17
CA GLU A 109 16.81 -9.19 -0.12
C GLU A 109 18.23 -9.34 -0.72
#